data_AF-A0A832E3T6-F1
#
_entry.id   AF-A0A832E3T6-F1
#
_cell.length_a   1.000
_cell.length_b   1.000
_cell.length_c   1.000
_cell.angle_alpha   90.00
_cell.angle_beta   90.00
_cell.angle_gamma   90.00
#
_symmetry.space_group_name_H-M   'P 1'
#
loop_
_entity.id
_entity.type
_entity.pdbx_description
1 polymer ?
#
loop_
_entity_poly.entity_id
_entity_poly.type
_entity_poly.pdbx_seq_one_letter_code
_entity_poly.pdbx_strand_id
1 'polypeptide(L)' 'MTDSIKLLDPHNVKVIDEGIDTVNITIGRNRYFNVTPRRPFPLSHPEVIIFYDQDENEIGVIADYRKL' A
#
# COMPACT_ATOMS: atom_id res chain seq x y z
N MET A 1 4.63 -19.06 -7.70
CA MET A 1 4.62 -17.88 -8.59
C MET A 1 5.52 -16.84 -7.93
N THR A 2 6.39 -16.19 -8.69
CA THR A 2 7.47 -15.37 -8.15
C THR A 2 6.89 -14.08 -7.58
N ASP A 3 6.58 -14.07 -6.28
CA ASP A 3 6.13 -12.91 -5.50
C ASP A 3 7.25 -11.87 -5.51
N SER A 4 7.27 -11.08 -6.57
CA SER A 4 8.22 -10.00 -6.76
C SER A 4 7.64 -8.82 -6.02
N ILE A 5 8.06 -8.64 -4.76
CA ILE A 5 7.67 -7.50 -3.91
C ILE A 5 7.75 -6.23 -4.76
N LYS A 6 6.61 -5.60 -4.99
CA LYS A 6 6.52 -4.45 -5.88
C LYS A 6 6.74 -3.19 -5.06
N LEU A 7 7.95 -2.65 -5.12
CA LEU A 7 8.24 -1.34 -4.54
C LEU A 7 7.46 -0.27 -5.32
N LEU A 8 6.54 0.39 -4.64
CA LEU A 8 5.73 1.47 -5.18
C LEU A 8 6.42 2.81 -4.92
N ASP A 9 6.41 3.68 -5.91
CA ASP A 9 6.80 5.08 -5.73
C ASP A 9 5.64 5.84 -5.05
N PRO A 10 5.83 6.40 -3.84
CA PRO A 10 4.78 7.12 -3.14
C PRO A 10 4.17 8.27 -3.93
N HIS A 11 4.91 8.96 -4.81
CA HIS A 11 4.36 10.06 -5.63
C HIS A 11 3.34 9.60 -6.67
N ASN A 12 3.38 8.31 -7.03
CA ASN A 12 2.44 7.70 -7.96
C ASN A 12 1.23 7.08 -7.26
N VAL A 13 1.20 7.08 -5.92
CA VAL A 13 0.11 6.55 -5.12
C VAL A 13 -0.71 7.70 -4.57
N LYS A 14 -2.02 7.65 -4.79
CA LYS A 14 -2.96 8.65 -4.28
C LYS A 14 -4.10 7.99 -3.54
N VAL A 15 -4.33 8.41 -2.30
CA VAL A 15 -5.51 8.03 -1.53
C VAL A 15 -6.70 8.84 -2.05
N ILE A 16 -7.75 8.13 -2.47
CA ILE A 16 -8.98 8.73 -3.01
C ILE A 16 -10.02 8.89 -1.90
N ASP A 17 -10.11 7.90 -1.02
CA ASP A 17 -11.14 7.81 0.01
C ASP A 17 -10.65 6.94 1.17
N GLU A 18 -11.12 7.23 2.38
CA GLU A 18 -10.73 6.57 3.61
C GLU A 18 -11.96 5.94 4.30
N GLY A 19 -11.88 4.63 4.54
CA GLY A 19 -12.76 3.91 5.45
C GLY A 19 -12.18 3.85 6.86
N ILE A 20 -12.81 3.08 7.76
CA ILE A 20 -12.34 2.93 9.14
C ILE A 20 -10.97 2.21 9.19
N ASP A 21 -10.82 1.12 8.44
CA ASP A 21 -9.61 0.28 8.42
C ASP A 21 -9.08 0.01 7.01
N THR A 22 -9.77 0.53 5.98
CA THR A 22 -9.42 0.34 4.57
C THR A 22 -9.32 1.66 3.85
N VAL A 23 -8.55 1.70 2.77
CA VAL A 23 -8.37 2.88 1.92
C VAL A 23 -8.63 2.53 0.46
N ASN A 24 -9.13 3.49 -0.29
CA ASN A 24 -9.21 3.39 -1.74
C ASN A 24 -8.01 4.14 -2.32
N ILE A 25 -7.16 3.45 -3.08
CA ILE A 25 -5.94 4.04 -3.63
C ILE A 25 -5.91 3.96 -5.15
N THR A 26 -5.20 4.91 -5.73
CA THR A 26 -4.82 4.93 -7.14
C THR A 26 -3.33 4.76 -7.25
N ILE A 27 -2.87 3.86 -8.10
CA ILE A 27 -1.45 3.68 -8.43
C ILE A 27 -1.30 3.94 -9.92
N GLY A 28 -0.86 5.14 -10.28
CA GLY A 28 -0.85 5.60 -11.67
C GLY A 28 -2.25 5.57 -12.31
N ARG A 29 -2.49 4.64 -13.24
CA ARG A 29 -3.79 4.46 -13.92
C ARG A 29 -4.68 3.39 -13.28
N ASN A 30 -4.15 2.60 -12.36
CA ASN A 30 -4.88 1.51 -11.73
C ASN A 30 -5.59 2.01 -10.46
N ARG A 31 -6.83 1.55 -10.25
CA ARG A 31 -7.61 1.84 -9.05
C ARG A 31 -7.77 0.56 -8.22
N TYR A 32 -7.54 0.68 -6.93
CA TYR A 32 -7.71 -0.40 -5.96
C TYR A 32 -8.69 0.07 -4.88
N PHE A 33 -9.64 -0.79 -4.53
CA PHE A 33 -10.69 -0.50 -3.56
C PHE A 33 -10.58 -1.43 -2.36
N ASN A 34 -11.00 -0.95 -1.19
CA ASN A 34 -10.95 -1.70 0.07
C ASN A 34 -9.55 -2.26 0.38
N VAL A 35 -8.51 -1.47 0.10
CA VAL A 35 -7.12 -1.87 0.35
C VAL A 35 -6.83 -1.76 1.83
N THR A 36 -6.20 -2.79 2.39
CA THR A 36 -5.79 -2.81 3.80
C THR A 36 -4.32 -2.40 3.90
N PRO A 37 -4.00 -1.22 4.46
CA PRO A 37 -2.63 -0.84 4.75
C PRO A 37 -2.14 -1.55 6.01
N ARG A 38 -1.01 -2.26 5.93
CA ARG A 38 -0.36 -2.92 7.07
C ARG A 38 1.07 -2.40 7.25
N ARG A 39 1.48 -2.17 8.49
CA ARG A 39 2.88 -1.85 8.81
C ARG A 39 3.67 -3.14 9.01
N PRO A 40 4.84 -3.31 8.39
CA PRO A 40 5.66 -4.48 8.61
C PRO A 40 6.27 -4.47 10.02
N PHE A 41 6.48 -5.66 10.56
CA PHE A 41 7.24 -5.90 11.78
C PHE A 41 8.59 -6.52 11.42
N PRO A 42 9.71 -6.17 12.09
CA PRO A 42 9.84 -5.30 13.26
C PRO A 42 9.76 -3.80 12.94
N LEU A 43 9.38 -3.00 13.95
CA LEU A 43 9.19 -1.53 13.89
C LEU A 43 10.48 -0.73 13.61
N SER A 44 11.57 -1.38 13.21
CA SER A 44 12.85 -0.73 12.89
C SER A 44 12.75 0.28 11.75
N HIS A 45 11.74 0.13 10.87
CA HIS A 45 11.39 1.08 9.80
C HIS A 45 9.90 1.45 9.87
N PRO A 46 9.51 2.36 10.79
CA PRO A 46 8.12 2.69 11.03
C PRO A 46 7.46 3.41 9.85
N GLU A 47 8.25 3.96 8.92
CA GLU A 47 7.81 4.64 7.70
C GLU A 47 7.36 3.72 6.54
N VAL A 48 7.50 2.40 6.68
CA VAL A 48 7.10 1.46 5.63
C VAL A 48 5.63 1.10 5.77
N ILE A 49 4.91 1.05 4.66
CA ILE A 49 3.53 0.57 4.60
C ILE A 49 3.37 -0.39 3.42
N ILE A 50 2.69 -1.51 3.66
CA ILE A 50 2.39 -2.52 2.65
C ILE A 50 0.89 -2.50 2.40
N PHE A 51 0.48 -2.54 1.14
CA PHE A 51 -0.92 -2.57 0.74
C PHE A 51 -1.34 -3.97 0.34
N TYR A 52 -2.44 -4.43 0.92
CA TYR A 52 -3.06 -5.72 0.61
C TYR A 52 -4.45 -5.51 0.01
N ASP A 53 -4.81 -6.33 -0.97
CA ASP A 53 -6.18 -6.39 -1.48
C ASP A 53 -7.10 -7.20 -0.55
N GLN A 54 -8.37 -7.35 -0.96
CA GLN A 54 -9.38 -8.09 -0.18
C GLN A 54 -9.11 -9.59 -0.11
N ASP A 55 -8.33 -10.13 -1.03
CA ASP A 55 -7.94 -11.54 -1.12
C ASP A 55 -6.59 -11.79 -0.42
N GLU A 56 -6.12 -10.82 0.37
CA GLU A 56 -4.82 -10.81 1.05
C GLU A 56 -3.60 -10.89 0.12
N ASN A 57 -3.75 -10.57 -1.17
CA ASN A 57 -2.60 -10.46 -2.07
C ASN A 57 -1.89 -9.13 -1.85
N GLU A 58 -0.55 -9.18 -1.84
CA GLU A 58 0.26 -7.97 -1.77
C GLU A 58 0.16 -7.17 -3.08
N ILE A 59 -0.34 -5.95 -3.00
CA ILE A 59 -0.39 -5.00 -4.12
C ILE A 59 1.00 -4.36 -4.31
N GLY A 60 1.66 -4.05 -3.20
CA GLY A 60 3.01 -3.51 -3.16
C GLY A 60 3.33 -2.78 -1.86
N VAL A 61 4.57 -2.32 -1.76
CA VAL A 61 5.14 -1.68 -0.58
C VAL A 61 5.61 -0.26 -0.88
N ILE A 62 5.31 0.68 0.02
CA ILE A 62 5.91 2.01 0.04
C ILE A 62 6.90 2.05 1.20
N ALA A 63 8.17 2.34 0.89
CA ALA A 63 9.22 2.40 1.89
C ALA A 63 9.13 3.64 2.81
N ASP A 64 8.48 4.72 2.36
CA ASP A 64 8.29 5.94 3.12
C ASP A 64 6.92 6.56 2.83
N TYR A 65 5.92 6.18 3.63
CA TYR A 65 4.55 6.67 3.45
C TYR A 65 4.39 8.17 3.73
N ARG A 66 5.37 8.83 4.36
CA ARG A 66 5.31 10.28 4.65
C ARG A 66 5.44 11.13 3.38
N LYS A 67 5.77 10.49 2.25
CA LYS A 67 5.88 11.10 0.91
C LYS A 67 4.63 10.89 0.04
N LEU A 68 3.58 10.25 0.58
CA LEU A 68 2.25 10.16 -0.05
C LEU A 68 1.56 11.53 -0.09
#